data_AF-A0A285Z1Z0-F1
#
_entry.id   AF-A0A285Z1Z0-F1
#
_cell.length_a   1.000
_cell.length_b   1.000
_cell.length_c   1.000
_cell.angle_alpha   90.00
_cell.angle_beta   90.00
_cell.angle_gamma   90.00
#
_symmetry.space_group_name_H-M   'P 1'
#
loop_
_entity.id
_entity.type
_entity.pdbx_description
1 polymer ?
#
loop_
_entity_poly.entity_id
_entity_poly.type
_entity_poly.pdbx_seq_one_letter_code
_entity_poly.pdbx_strand_id
1 'polypeptide(L)' 'MSADARIAAAERALAEHGLYGAEVEVEGHEREIAALRVPEAEWARMMGPDGVRLADAVKAAGFRYVALDLAGPAGN' A
#
# COMPACT_ATOMS: atom_id res chain seq x y z
N MET A 1 -16.65 2.19 -5.80
CA MET A 1 -16.21 1.94 -4.41
C MET A 1 -15.75 3.27 -3.82
N SER A 2 -16.09 3.61 -2.58
CA SER A 2 -15.54 4.83 -1.94
C SER A 2 -14.03 4.68 -1.72
N ALA A 3 -13.32 5.78 -1.53
CA ALA A 3 -11.89 5.74 -1.22
C ALA A 3 -11.61 4.93 0.05
N ASP A 4 -12.41 5.13 1.10
CA ASP A 4 -12.28 4.41 2.37
C ASP A 4 -12.42 2.89 2.20
N ALA A 5 -13.33 2.45 1.32
CA ALA A 5 -13.49 1.03 1.03
C ALA A 5 -12.30 0.46 0.21
N ARG A 6 -11.65 1.26 -0.64
CA ARG A 6 -10.42 0.87 -1.33
C ARG A 6 -9.22 0.79 -0.37
N ILE A 7 -9.09 1.76 0.53
CA ILE A 7 -8.06 1.79 1.58
C ILE A 7 -8.18 0.52 2.44
N ALA A 8 -9.36 0.27 3.00
CA ALA A 8 -9.58 -0.90 3.87
C ALA A 8 -9.34 -2.24 3.15
N ALA A 9 -9.65 -2.33 1.85
CA ALA A 9 -9.36 -3.51 1.05
C ALA A 9 -7.85 -3.69 0.80
N ALA A 10 -7.13 -2.60 0.50
CA ALA A 10 -5.69 -2.62 0.29
C ALA A 10 -4.93 -2.96 1.58
N GLU A 11 -5.26 -2.35 2.72
CA GLU A 11 -4.65 -2.64 4.02
C GLU A 11 -4.87 -4.10 4.44
N ARG A 12 -6.08 -4.63 4.20
CA ARG A 12 -6.36 -6.06 4.44
C ARG A 12 -5.49 -6.96 3.57
N ALA A 13 -5.37 -6.65 2.28
CA ALA A 13 -4.52 -7.42 1.38
C ALA A 13 -3.06 -7.41 1.84
N LEU A 14 -2.53 -6.25 2.27
CA LEU A 14 -1.17 -6.15 2.81
C LEU A 14 -1.00 -7.01 4.07
N ALA A 15 -1.97 -6.98 4.99
CA ALA A 15 -1.96 -7.80 6.19
C ALA A 15 -2.02 -9.31 5.90
N GLU A 16 -2.80 -9.76 4.91
CA GLU A 16 -2.85 -11.16 4.46
C GLU A 16 -1.51 -11.64 3.91
N HIS A 17 -0.71 -10.73 3.36
CA HIS A 17 0.66 -10.99 2.93
C HIS A 17 1.72 -10.75 4.04
N GLY A 18 1.29 -10.50 5.27
CA GLY A 18 2.18 -10.36 6.44
C GLY A 18 2.83 -8.99 6.59
N LEU A 19 2.37 -7.96 5.87
CA LEU A 19 2.75 -6.57 6.08
C LEU A 19 1.82 -5.91 7.11
N TYR A 20 2.04 -6.28 8.37
CA TYR A 20 1.28 -5.73 9.49
C TYR A 20 1.71 -4.28 9.77
N GLY A 21 0.74 -3.40 10.00
CA GLY A 21 1.00 -1.98 10.24
C GLY A 21 1.31 -1.17 8.99
N ALA A 22 1.01 -1.71 7.80
CA ALA A 22 0.99 -0.93 6.58
C ALA A 22 -0.24 -0.01 6.55
N GLU A 23 -0.01 1.27 6.27
CA GLU A 23 -1.07 2.26 6.07
C GLU A 23 -1.17 2.62 4.58
N VAL A 24 -2.39 2.90 4.10
CA VAL A 24 -2.64 3.27 2.70
C VAL A 24 -3.28 4.64 2.62
N GLU A 25 -2.58 5.57 1.96
CA GLU A 25 -3.15 6.85 1.56
C GLU A 25 -3.52 6.87 0.08
N VAL A 26 -4.50 7.71 -0.26
CA VAL A 26 -5.00 7.85 -1.63
C VAL A 26 -4.53 9.17 -2.19
N GLU A 27 -3.59 9.09 -3.13
CA GLU A 27 -2.95 10.23 -3.76
C GLU A 27 -3.29 10.33 -5.25
N GLY A 28 -2.90 11.45 -5.86
CA GLY A 28 -3.12 11.73 -7.27
C GLY A 28 -4.44 12.48 -7.56
N HIS A 29 -4.46 13.19 -8.70
CA HIS A 29 -5.59 14.03 -9.09
C HIS A 29 -6.88 13.22 -9.30
N GLU A 30 -6.77 12.02 -9.87
CA GLU A 30 -7.88 11.10 -10.09
C GLU A 30 -8.06 10.11 -8.92
N ARG A 31 -7.33 10.33 -7.80
CA ARG A 31 -7.33 9.45 -6.63
C ARG A 31 -6.94 8.02 -7.04
N GLU A 32 -5.95 7.88 -7.90
CA GLU A 32 -5.59 6.64 -8.58
C GLU A 32 -4.35 5.95 -7.98
N ILE A 33 -3.63 6.62 -7.08
CA ILE A 33 -2.39 6.14 -6.47
C ILE A 33 -2.67 5.66 -5.04
N ALA A 34 -2.26 4.43 -4.72
CA ALA A 34 -2.11 3.97 -3.34
C ALA A 34 -0.69 4.30 -2.87
N ALA A 35 -0.54 5.28 -1.97
CA ALA A 35 0.71 5.57 -1.30
C ALA A 35 0.81 4.70 -0.05
N LEU A 36 1.73 3.73 -0.08
CA LEU A 36 1.93 2.77 0.99
C LEU A 36 2.95 3.30 1.98
N ARG A 37 2.56 3.41 3.24
CA ARG A 37 3.46 3.66 4.36
C ARG A 37 3.70 2.36 5.10
N VAL A 38 4.93 1.89 5.08
CA VAL A 38 5.34 0.64 5.74
C VAL A 38 6.58 0.89 6.58
N PRO A 39 6.79 0.13 7.68
CA PRO A 39 8.02 0.21 8.46
C PRO A 39 9.27 0.04 7.58
N GLU A 40 10.35 0.77 7.88
CA GLU A 40 11.59 0.74 7.07
C GLU A 40 12.17 -0.67 6.92
N ALA A 41 12.02 -1.52 7.95
CA ALA A 41 12.43 -2.91 7.93
C ALA A 41 11.80 -3.73 6.77
N GLU A 42 10.65 -3.31 6.25
CA GLU A 42 9.92 -3.98 5.17
C GLU A 42 10.25 -3.42 3.78
N TRP A 43 11.02 -2.33 3.67
CA TRP A 43 11.29 -1.67 2.39
C TRP A 43 12.01 -2.58 1.40
N ALA A 44 12.96 -3.39 1.87
CA ALA A 44 13.66 -4.35 1.03
C ALA A 44 12.71 -5.37 0.39
N ARG A 45 11.65 -5.76 1.12
CA ARG A 45 10.61 -6.66 0.62
C ARG A 45 9.75 -5.99 -0.44
N MET A 46 9.36 -4.73 -0.21
CA MET A 46 8.60 -3.89 -1.15
C MET A 46 9.35 -3.62 -2.46
N MET A 47 10.66 -3.46 -2.41
CA MET A 47 11.49 -3.23 -3.60
C MET A 47 11.96 -4.53 -4.28
N GLY A 48 11.73 -5.69 -3.64
CA GLY A 48 12.14 -7.01 -4.13
C GLY A 48 11.05 -7.74 -4.93
N PRO A 49 11.26 -9.04 -5.21
CA PRO A 49 10.29 -9.88 -5.94
C PRO A 49 8.90 -9.97 -5.29
N ASP A 50 8.84 -9.80 -3.96
CA ASP A 50 7.58 -9.77 -3.21
C ASP A 50 6.77 -8.50 -3.51
N GLY A 51 7.45 -7.39 -3.78
CA GLY A 51 6.84 -6.10 -4.09
C GLY A 51 5.85 -6.15 -5.25
N VAL A 52 6.13 -6.96 -6.28
CA VAL A 52 5.22 -7.13 -7.43
C VAL A 52 3.90 -7.79 -6.99
N ARG A 53 3.99 -8.86 -6.20
CA ARG A 53 2.80 -9.58 -5.70
C ARG A 53 1.96 -8.70 -4.78
N LEU A 54 2.62 -7.92 -3.93
CA LEU A 54 1.99 -6.98 -3.02
C LEU A 54 1.31 -5.84 -3.80
N ALA A 55 1.98 -5.28 -4.81
CA ALA A 55 1.41 -4.25 -5.66
C ALA A 55 0.18 -4.76 -6.43
N ASP A 56 0.20 -5.99 -6.93
CA ASP A 56 -0.95 -6.59 -7.61
C ASP A 56 -2.14 -6.79 -6.67
N ALA A 57 -1.89 -7.23 -5.43
CA ALA A 57 -2.92 -7.36 -4.41
C ALA A 57 -3.57 -6.01 -4.06
N VAL A 58 -2.78 -4.94 -3.94
CA VAL A 58 -3.29 -3.58 -3.71
C VAL A 58 -4.05 -3.05 -4.94
N LYS A 59 -3.57 -3.30 -6.16
CA LYS A 59 -4.27 -2.89 -7.39
C LYS A 59 -5.62 -3.59 -7.55
N ALA A 60 -5.79 -4.81 -7.04
CA ALA A 60 -7.07 -5.50 -7.00
C ALA A 60 -8.13 -4.74 -6.17
N ALA A 61 -7.72 -3.86 -5.25
CA ALA A 61 -8.61 -2.94 -4.54
C ALA A 61 -9.07 -1.74 -5.38
N GLY A 62 -8.64 -1.63 -6.64
CA GLY A 62 -9.09 -0.60 -7.59
C GLY A 62 -8.17 0.61 -7.72
N PHE A 63 -6.90 0.47 -7.35
CA PHE A 63 -5.86 1.47 -7.60
C PHE A 63 -5.16 1.21 -8.93
N ARG A 64 -4.75 2.27 -9.62
CA ARG A 64 -3.99 2.17 -10.88
C ARG A 64 -2.49 2.04 -10.60
N TYR A 65 -2.02 2.81 -9.63
CA TYR A 65 -0.61 2.87 -9.24
C TYR A 65 -0.45 2.57 -7.76
N VAL A 66 0.71 2.02 -7.42
CA VAL A 66 1.12 1.76 -6.04
C VAL A 66 2.48 2.43 -5.89
N ALA A 67 2.62 3.26 -4.87
CA ALA A 67 3.85 3.95 -4.52
C ALA A 67 4.27 3.57 -3.10
N LEU A 68 5.57 3.56 -2.84
CA LEU A 68 6.11 3.50 -1.49
C LEU A 68 6.33 4.93 -1.01
N ASP A 69 5.70 5.32 0.09
CA ASP A 69 5.96 6.58 0.76
C ASP A 69 7.19 6.43 1.67
N LEU A 70 8.25 7.14 1.30
CA LEU A 70 9.54 7.09 1.99
C LEU A 70 9.54 7.84 3.34
N ALA A 71 8.49 8.60 3.66
CA ALA A 71 8.32 9.17 4.99
C ALA A 71 7.97 8.10 6.05
N GLY A 72 7.44 6.95 5.62
CA GLY A 72 6.98 5.88 6.52
C GLY A 72 5.68 6.22 7.27
N PRO A 73 5.21 5.35 8.17
CA PRO A 73 4.03 5.58 9.00
C PRO A 73 4.20 6.80 9.92
N ALA A 74 3.08 7.43 10.30
CA ALA A 74 3.11 8.58 11.20
C ALA A 74 3.49 8.16 12.63
N GLY A 75 4.78 8.20 12.96
CA GLY A 75 5.31 7.94 14.30
C GLY A 75 6.63 7.21 14.24
N ASN A 76 7.71 7.93 14.57
CA ASN A 76 9.00 7.37 14.94
C ASN A 76 9.27 7.73 16.41
#